data_AF-A0A966LUL3-F1
#
_entry.id   AF-A0A966LUL3-F1
#
_cell.length_a   1.000
_cell.length_b   1.000
_cell.length_c   1.000
_cell.angle_alpha   90.00
_cell.angle_beta   90.00
_cell.angle_gamma   90.00
#
_symmetry.space_group_name_H-M   'P 1'
#
loop_
_entity.id
_entity.type
_entity.pdbx_description
1 polymer ?
#
loop_
_entity_poly.entity_id
_entity_poly.type
_entity_poly.pdbx_seq_one_letter_code
_entity_poly.pdbx_strand_id
1 'polypeptide(L)'
;KKIVPPYVRIIRLIRDIPGESIEAGNKITNLRQIMKDRGVKCNCIRCREAKEEVLKKWQINVKEYQAAEGREFFISVDSDDNKTLYGFCRLRLDEKSKISPAIIRELHVYGELTSVGTDGKVQHLGLGKELIKKAEEITRAHKIKKISIISGVGVRDYYRKLKYQLKDGYMVKKL
;
A
#
# COMPACT_ATOMS: atom_id res chain seq x y z
N LYS A 1 10.88 -5.55 16.07
CA LYS A 1 9.97 -5.86 14.93
C LYS A 1 8.68 -6.59 15.32
N LYS A 2 8.60 -7.30 16.47
CA LYS A 2 7.38 -8.02 16.90
C LYS A 2 6.15 -7.11 17.11
N ILE A 3 6.36 -5.87 17.56
CA ILE A 3 5.28 -4.89 17.83
C ILE A 3 4.82 -4.09 16.61
N VAL A 4 5.41 -4.31 15.43
CA VAL A 4 5.20 -3.43 14.28
C VAL A 4 3.86 -3.74 13.63
N PRO A 5 2.94 -2.78 13.53
CA PRO A 5 1.64 -2.99 12.90
C PRO A 5 1.76 -3.36 11.41
N PRO A 6 0.80 -4.10 10.85
CA PRO A 6 0.86 -4.58 9.47
C PRO A 6 0.80 -3.46 8.42
N TYR A 7 0.27 -2.29 8.78
CA TYR A 7 0.19 -1.11 7.91
C TYR A 7 1.48 -0.29 7.85
N VAL A 8 2.51 -0.65 8.63
CA VAL A 8 3.80 0.06 8.67
C VAL A 8 4.78 -0.56 7.68
N ARG A 9 5.47 0.28 6.91
CA ARG A 9 6.59 -0.13 6.06
C ARG A 9 7.91 0.31 6.71
N ILE A 10 8.74 -0.65 7.10
CA ILE A 10 10.09 -0.36 7.60
C ILE A 10 11.02 -0.23 6.38
N ILE A 11 11.66 0.93 6.22
CA ILE A 11 12.67 1.17 5.19
C ILE A 11 13.92 0.30 5.42
N ARG A 12 14.82 0.26 4.44
CA ARG A 12 16.10 -0.46 4.57
C ARG A 12 16.86 0.12 5.78
N LEU A 13 17.18 -0.72 6.76
CA LEU A 13 17.73 -0.29 8.06
C LEU A 13 19.20 0.15 7.98
N ILE A 14 19.89 -0.16 6.89
CA ILE A 14 21.32 0.08 6.72
C ILE A 14 21.52 0.63 5.31
N ARG A 15 22.22 1.75 5.23
CA ARG A 15 22.64 2.44 4.01
C ARG A 15 23.99 1.90 3.53
N ASP A 16 24.31 2.18 2.27
CA ASP A 16 25.59 1.89 1.62
C ASP A 16 26.71 2.80 2.18
N ILE A 17 26.97 2.72 3.48
CA ILE A 17 28.16 3.30 4.10
C ILE A 17 29.20 2.17 4.13
N PRO A 18 30.33 2.29 3.41
CA PRO A 18 31.41 1.32 3.46
C PRO A 18 31.83 1.08 4.91
N GLY A 19 32.01 -0.18 5.30
CA GLY A 19 32.40 -0.53 6.68
C GLY A 19 33.72 0.11 7.12
N GLU A 20 34.59 0.42 6.16
CA GLU A 20 35.85 1.13 6.33
C GLU A 20 35.65 2.58 6.79
N SER A 21 34.52 3.21 6.48
CA SER A 21 34.18 4.58 6.89
C SER A 21 33.50 4.64 8.27
N ILE A 22 33.38 3.52 8.99
CA ILE A 22 32.72 3.43 10.30
C ILE A 22 33.78 3.33 11.40
N GLU A 23 34.17 4.47 11.96
CA GLU A 23 35.10 4.56 13.09
C GLU A 23 34.51 3.96 14.38
N ALA A 24 33.23 4.24 14.66
CA ALA A 24 32.49 3.69 15.79
C ALA A 24 31.02 3.45 15.42
N GLY A 25 30.42 2.38 15.96
CA GLY A 25 29.02 2.04 15.73
C GLY A 25 28.81 0.67 15.06
N ASN A 26 27.62 0.47 14.49
CA ASN A 26 27.20 -0.82 13.98
C ASN A 26 27.80 -1.13 12.60
N LYS A 27 28.76 -2.06 12.55
CA LYS A 27 29.38 -2.55 11.31
C LYS A 27 28.57 -3.63 10.58
N ILE A 28 27.47 -4.09 11.18
CA ILE A 28 26.61 -5.11 10.57
C ILE A 28 25.86 -4.48 9.41
N THR A 29 26.16 -4.90 8.18
CA THR A 29 25.51 -4.42 6.96
C THR A 29 24.24 -5.22 6.59
N ASN A 30 24.05 -6.40 7.20
CA ASN A 30 22.97 -7.36 6.91
C ASN A 30 22.05 -7.64 8.11
N LEU A 31 21.82 -6.66 9.00
CA LEU A 31 21.05 -6.81 10.24
C LEU A 31 19.67 -7.47 10.05
N ARG A 32 19.02 -7.25 8.91
CA ARG A 32 17.71 -7.86 8.61
C ARG A 32 17.81 -9.38 8.47
N GLN A 33 18.86 -9.89 7.86
CA GLN A 33 19.08 -11.33 7.68
C GLN A 33 19.34 -11.97 9.04
N ILE A 34 20.23 -11.37 9.84
CA ILE A 34 20.50 -11.81 11.22
C ILE A 34 19.21 -11.88 12.06
N MET A 35 18.33 -10.88 11.97
CA MET A 35 17.04 -10.91 12.67
C MET A 35 16.13 -12.06 12.20
N LYS A 36 16.16 -12.40 10.90
CA LYS A 36 15.38 -13.52 10.35
C LYS A 36 15.93 -14.86 10.85
N ASP A 37 17.25 -15.02 10.85
CA ASP A 37 17.93 -16.24 11.30
C ASP A 37 17.72 -16.47 12.81
N ARG A 38 17.59 -15.40 13.58
CA ARG A 38 17.17 -15.43 15.00
C ARG A 38 15.67 -15.70 15.21
N GLY A 39 14.92 -16.06 14.16
CA GLY A 39 13.50 -16.40 14.23
C GLY A 39 12.55 -15.22 14.52
N VAL A 40 13.01 -13.97 14.37
CA VAL A 40 12.15 -12.81 14.63
C VAL A 40 11.11 -12.64 13.53
N LYS A 41 9.87 -13.04 13.81
CA LYS A 41 8.72 -12.78 12.95
C LYS A 41 8.41 -11.27 12.88
N CYS A 42 8.16 -10.76 11.69
CA CYS A 42 7.89 -9.35 11.43
C CYS A 42 6.75 -9.22 10.42
N ASN A 43 5.71 -8.48 10.81
CA ASN A 43 4.49 -8.34 10.01
C ASN A 43 4.43 -7.03 9.21
N CYS A 44 5.53 -6.26 9.15
CA CYS A 44 5.56 -5.01 8.37
C CYS A 44 5.36 -5.29 6.87
N ILE A 45 4.89 -4.27 6.13
CA ILE A 45 4.65 -4.32 4.68
C ILE A 45 5.85 -4.90 3.94
N ARG A 46 7.06 -4.41 4.22
CA ARG A 46 8.29 -4.86 3.54
C ARG A 46 8.64 -6.33 3.77
N CYS A 47 8.18 -6.94 4.86
CA CYS A 47 8.40 -8.37 5.11
C CYS A 47 7.35 -9.26 4.45
N ARG A 48 6.21 -8.69 4.08
CA ARG A 48 5.08 -9.41 3.49
C ARG A 48 4.92 -9.14 1.99
N GLU A 49 5.50 -8.07 1.45
CA GLU A 49 5.36 -7.68 0.05
C GLU A 49 5.64 -8.86 -0.89
N ALA A 50 4.69 -9.13 -1.78
CA ALA A 50 4.84 -10.15 -2.81
C ALA A 50 6.05 -9.83 -3.69
N LYS A 51 6.86 -10.85 -3.97
CA LYS A 51 7.99 -10.78 -4.89
C LYS A 51 7.56 -11.38 -6.23
N GLU A 52 8.43 -12.15 -6.87
CA GLU A 52 8.17 -12.94 -8.09
C GLU A 52 7.26 -14.17 -7.82
N GLU A 53 6.43 -14.13 -6.78
CA GLU A 53 5.53 -15.25 -6.48
C GLU A 53 4.24 -15.15 -7.32
N VAL A 54 3.82 -16.27 -7.88
CA VAL A 54 2.52 -16.40 -8.55
C VAL A 54 1.41 -16.06 -7.56
N LEU A 55 0.44 -15.24 -7.98
CA LEU A 55 -0.76 -14.93 -7.20
C LEU A 55 -1.46 -16.24 -6.81
N LYS A 56 -1.50 -16.51 -5.50
CA LYS A 56 -2.37 -17.53 -4.93
C LYS A 56 -3.76 -16.95 -4.70
N LYS A 57 -4.66 -17.78 -4.18
CA LYS A 57 -5.94 -17.31 -3.65
C LYS A 57 -5.70 -16.19 -2.61
N TRP A 58 -6.50 -15.15 -2.71
CA TRP A 58 -6.34 -13.91 -1.97
C TRP A 58 -7.64 -13.48 -1.30
N GLN A 59 -7.50 -12.63 -0.29
CA GLN A 59 -8.59 -12.01 0.46
C GLN A 59 -8.34 -10.51 0.64
N ILE A 60 -9.41 -9.74 0.82
CA ILE A 60 -9.32 -8.32 1.18
C ILE A 60 -9.49 -8.18 2.68
N ASN A 61 -8.50 -7.57 3.32
CA ASN A 61 -8.53 -7.20 4.72
C ASN A 61 -8.68 -5.68 4.86
N VAL A 62 -9.37 -5.25 5.91
CA VAL A 62 -9.50 -3.82 6.26
C VAL A 62 -9.08 -3.65 7.71
N LYS A 63 -8.06 -2.82 7.94
CA LYS A 63 -7.63 -2.44 9.29
C LYS A 63 -7.85 -0.94 9.50
N GLU A 64 -8.80 -0.61 10.37
CA GLU A 64 -9.05 0.75 10.83
C GLU A 64 -8.13 1.11 12.01
N TYR A 65 -7.65 2.35 12.05
CA TYR A 65 -6.90 2.93 13.16
C TYR A 65 -7.02 4.46 13.19
N GLN A 66 -6.94 5.04 14.38
CA GLN A 66 -6.95 6.50 14.55
C GLN A 66 -5.57 7.10 14.29
N ALA A 67 -5.49 8.22 13.57
CA ALA A 67 -4.24 8.96 13.39
C ALA A 67 -4.50 10.45 13.12
N ALA A 68 -3.86 11.32 13.90
CA ALA A 68 -3.95 12.79 13.76
C ALA A 68 -5.39 13.27 13.56
N GLU A 69 -6.26 12.95 14.53
CA GLU A 69 -7.70 13.28 14.58
C GLU A 69 -8.59 12.73 13.46
N GLY A 70 -8.01 12.06 12.46
CA GLY A 70 -8.73 11.36 11.40
C GLY A 70 -8.75 9.85 11.61
N ARG A 71 -9.53 9.18 10.75
CA ARG A 71 -9.61 7.72 10.68
C ARG A 71 -8.85 7.22 9.46
N GLU A 72 -7.97 6.27 9.69
CA GLU A 72 -7.19 5.62 8.63
C GLU A 72 -7.68 4.20 8.43
N PHE A 73 -7.83 3.82 7.17
CA PHE A 73 -8.20 2.49 6.74
C PHE A 73 -7.08 1.95 5.87
N PHE A 74 -6.39 0.94 6.39
CA PHE A 74 -5.44 0.15 5.62
C PHE A 74 -6.19 -1.03 5.00
N ILE A 75 -6.48 -0.93 3.71
CA ILE A 75 -7.15 -1.96 2.92
C ILE A 75 -6.05 -2.77 2.22
N SER A 76 -5.92 -4.05 2.50
CA SER A 76 -4.89 -4.90 1.89
C SER A 76 -5.50 -6.08 1.14
N VAL A 77 -4.85 -6.47 0.06
CA VAL A 77 -5.05 -7.76 -0.60
C VAL A 77 -3.93 -8.66 -0.13
N ASP A 78 -4.28 -9.69 0.63
CA ASP A 78 -3.35 -10.63 1.23
C ASP A 78 -3.60 -12.05 0.72
N SER A 79 -2.61 -12.93 0.83
CA SER A 79 -2.81 -14.36 0.68
C SER A 79 -3.82 -14.89 1.71
N ASP A 80 -4.46 -16.02 1.41
CA ASP A 80 -5.41 -16.67 2.34
C ASP A 80 -4.81 -16.93 3.74
N ASP A 81 -3.50 -17.16 3.82
CA ASP A 81 -2.76 -17.35 5.08
C ASP A 81 -2.22 -16.06 5.71
N ASN A 82 -2.54 -14.88 5.14
CA ASN A 82 -2.13 -13.55 5.57
C ASN A 82 -0.61 -13.29 5.64
N LYS A 83 0.21 -14.13 5.00
CA LYS A 83 1.67 -13.99 5.00
C LYS A 83 2.18 -13.11 3.87
N THR A 84 1.54 -13.16 2.71
CA THR A 84 1.96 -12.42 1.52
C THR A 84 0.98 -11.27 1.25
N LEU A 85 1.49 -10.08 1.02
CA LEU A 85 0.76 -8.86 0.70
C LEU A 85 0.91 -8.58 -0.80
N TYR A 86 -0.18 -8.72 -1.55
CA TYR A 86 -0.22 -8.49 -2.99
C TYR A 86 -0.51 -7.04 -3.36
N GLY A 87 -1.09 -6.26 -2.44
CA GLY A 87 -1.33 -4.84 -2.67
C GLY A 87 -2.06 -4.21 -1.50
N PHE A 88 -2.08 -2.89 -1.45
CA PHE A 88 -2.80 -2.15 -0.43
C PHE A 88 -3.25 -0.78 -0.90
N CYS A 89 -4.25 -0.24 -0.20
CA CYS A 89 -4.77 1.12 -0.33
C CYS A 89 -4.84 1.75 1.06
N ARG A 90 -4.35 2.98 1.18
CA ARG A 90 -4.46 3.80 2.39
C ARG A 90 -5.55 4.84 2.18
N LEU A 91 -6.72 4.59 2.75
CA LEU A 91 -7.82 5.55 2.77
C LEU A 91 -7.80 6.30 4.10
N ARG A 92 -7.85 7.63 4.05
CA ARG A 92 -8.07 8.49 5.20
C ARG A 92 -9.45 9.14 5.10
N LEU A 93 -10.21 9.09 6.19
CA LEU A 93 -11.44 9.85 6.39
C LEU A 93 -11.22 10.93 7.44
N ASP A 94 -11.51 12.17 7.07
CA ASP A 94 -11.29 13.35 7.89
C ASP A 94 -12.28 14.45 7.47
N GLU A 95 -13.45 14.49 8.10
CA GLU A 95 -14.53 15.41 7.73
C GLU A 95 -14.14 16.89 7.91
N LYS A 96 -13.14 17.19 8.75
CA LYS A 96 -12.63 18.55 8.98
C LYS A 96 -11.58 18.97 7.94
N SER A 97 -11.13 18.05 7.10
CA SER A 97 -10.12 18.32 6.07
C SER A 97 -10.59 19.38 5.10
N LYS A 98 -9.79 20.44 4.94
CA LYS A 98 -10.02 21.51 3.96
C LYS A 98 -9.87 21.04 2.51
N ILE A 99 -9.25 19.87 2.28
CA ILE A 99 -8.94 19.36 0.94
C ILE A 99 -10.05 18.39 0.47
N SER A 100 -10.30 17.34 1.25
CA SER A 100 -11.29 16.31 0.95
C SER A 100 -11.63 15.51 2.21
N PRO A 101 -12.93 15.24 2.47
CA PRO A 101 -13.35 14.42 3.61
C PRO A 101 -12.92 12.96 3.51
N ALA A 102 -12.66 12.47 2.29
CA ALA A 102 -12.08 11.16 2.04
C ALA A 102 -10.93 11.26 1.02
N ILE A 103 -9.79 10.66 1.34
CA ILE A 103 -8.60 10.69 0.50
C ILE A 103 -7.87 9.35 0.49
N ILE A 104 -7.65 8.79 -0.70
CA ILE A 104 -6.69 7.71 -0.91
C ILE A 104 -5.31 8.34 -1.01
N ARG A 105 -4.49 8.08 0.01
CA ARG A 105 -3.14 8.64 0.15
C ARG A 105 -2.08 7.83 -0.61
N GLU A 106 -2.32 6.53 -0.73
CA GLU A 106 -1.42 5.61 -1.39
C GLU A 106 -2.23 4.42 -1.92
N LEU A 107 -1.96 4.02 -3.16
CA LEU A 107 -2.39 2.77 -3.74
C LEU A 107 -1.15 2.09 -4.30
N HIS A 108 -0.92 0.84 -3.91
CA HIS A 108 0.22 0.07 -4.37
C HIS A 108 -0.18 -1.38 -4.60
N VAL A 109 0.23 -1.95 -5.73
CA VAL A 109 0.04 -3.37 -6.05
C VAL A 109 1.41 -3.95 -6.38
N TYR A 110 1.74 -5.06 -5.74
CA TYR A 110 2.98 -5.79 -5.92
C TYR A 110 2.83 -6.83 -7.04
N GLY A 111 3.87 -7.00 -7.86
CA GLY A 111 3.90 -7.90 -9.02
C GLY A 111 4.40 -7.18 -10.28
N GLU A 112 4.84 -7.93 -11.29
CA GLU A 112 5.16 -7.35 -12.59
C GLU A 112 3.88 -6.78 -13.22
N LEU A 113 3.92 -5.48 -13.54
CA LEU A 113 3.15 -4.93 -14.64
C LEU A 113 3.73 -5.54 -15.92
N THR A 114 3.38 -6.77 -16.28
CA THR A 114 3.79 -7.30 -17.59
C THR A 114 3.16 -6.43 -18.66
N SER A 115 4.05 -5.64 -19.28
CA SER A 115 3.83 -4.87 -20.48
C SER A 115 3.52 -5.80 -21.65
N VAL A 116 2.40 -5.51 -22.31
CA VAL A 116 2.16 -5.57 -23.75
C VAL A 116 3.08 -6.50 -24.54
N GLY A 117 2.55 -7.66 -24.94
CA GLY A 117 3.15 -8.50 -25.97
C GLY A 117 3.10 -9.98 -25.62
N THR A 118 2.40 -10.76 -26.44
CA THR A 118 2.29 -12.23 -26.44
C THR A 118 1.50 -12.87 -25.31
N ASP A 119 0.54 -13.72 -25.70
CA ASP A 119 -0.40 -14.48 -24.89
C ASP A 119 0.17 -15.01 -23.57
N GLY A 120 -0.18 -14.37 -22.45
CA GLY A 120 0.28 -14.80 -21.14
C GLY A 120 -0.10 -13.89 -19.98
N LYS A 121 -1.29 -14.11 -19.42
CA LYS A 121 -1.68 -13.77 -18.02
C LYS A 121 -1.74 -12.28 -17.64
N VAL A 122 -2.85 -11.66 -18.03
CA VAL A 122 -3.43 -10.50 -17.34
C VAL A 122 -3.95 -10.95 -15.95
N GLN A 123 -3.14 -10.87 -14.89
CA GLN A 123 -3.62 -11.19 -13.53
C GLN A 123 -3.52 -10.04 -12.50
N HIS A 124 -2.78 -8.96 -12.77
CA HIS A 124 -2.55 -7.92 -11.74
C HIS A 124 -3.39 -6.64 -11.88
N LEU A 125 -4.09 -6.43 -13.01
CA LEU A 125 -4.85 -5.19 -13.24
C LEU A 125 -6.13 -5.06 -12.38
N GLY A 126 -6.63 -6.18 -11.85
CA GLY A 126 -7.86 -6.24 -11.07
C GLY A 126 -7.71 -5.77 -9.62
N LEU A 127 -6.59 -6.10 -8.96
CA LEU A 127 -6.42 -5.85 -7.53
C LEU A 127 -6.47 -4.36 -7.18
N GLY A 128 -5.83 -3.51 -7.98
CA GLY A 128 -5.89 -2.06 -7.79
C GLY A 128 -7.32 -1.52 -7.88
N LYS A 129 -8.13 -2.05 -8.80
CA LYS A 129 -9.52 -1.65 -8.96
C LYS A 129 -10.38 -2.13 -7.79
N GLU A 130 -10.18 -3.36 -7.33
CA GLU A 130 -10.88 -3.90 -6.15
C GLU A 130 -10.54 -3.12 -4.88
N LEU A 131 -9.27 -2.74 -4.69
CA LEU A 131 -8.83 -1.89 -3.58
C LEU A 131 -9.50 -0.50 -3.62
N ILE A 132 -9.58 0.13 -4.79
CA ILE A 132 -10.29 1.41 -4.96
C ILE A 132 -11.78 1.23 -4.70
N LYS A 133 -12.41 0.20 -5.27
CA LYS A 133 -13.82 -0.10 -5.06
C LYS A 133 -14.11 -0.26 -3.57
N LYS A 134 -13.26 -0.98 -2.83
CA LYS A 134 -13.41 -1.12 -1.38
C LYS A 134 -13.27 0.19 -0.63
N ALA A 135 -12.36 1.07 -1.06
CA ALA A 135 -12.23 2.41 -0.50
C ALA A 135 -13.49 3.27 -0.77
N GLU A 136 -14.07 3.17 -1.98
CA GLU A 136 -15.33 3.84 -2.33
C GLU A 136 -16.51 3.31 -1.48
N GLU A 137 -16.60 2.00 -1.27
CA GLU A 137 -17.61 1.38 -0.39
C GLU A 137 -17.50 1.89 1.05
N ILE A 138 -16.30 1.89 1.63
CA ILE A 138 -16.06 2.40 2.98
C ILE A 138 -16.43 3.89 3.06
N THR A 139 -16.09 4.67 2.04
CA THR A 139 -16.41 6.11 1.99
C THR A 139 -17.92 6.34 1.95
N ARG A 140 -18.66 5.59 1.12
CA ARG A 140 -20.14 5.65 1.07
C ARG A 140 -20.79 5.23 2.38
N ALA A 141 -20.28 4.19 3.04
CA ALA A 141 -20.77 3.74 4.34
C ALA A 141 -20.66 4.83 5.41
N HIS A 142 -19.67 5.73 5.28
CA HIS A 142 -19.48 6.91 6.11
C HIS A 142 -20.26 8.14 5.63
N LYS A 143 -21.20 7.99 4.70
CA LYS A 143 -22.04 9.07 4.13
C LYS A 143 -21.26 10.18 3.44
N ILE A 144 -20.00 9.93 3.07
CA ILE A 144 -19.16 10.88 2.35
C ILE A 144 -19.39 10.70 0.84
N LYS A 145 -19.76 11.79 0.15
CA LYS A 145 -20.18 11.80 -1.26
C LYS A 145 -19.06 12.08 -2.26
N LYS A 146 -17.82 12.23 -1.78
CA LYS A 146 -16.66 12.62 -2.60
C LYS A 146 -15.42 11.90 -2.08
N ILE A 147 -14.66 11.32 -3.00
CA ILE A 147 -13.36 10.72 -2.71
C ILE A 147 -12.30 11.35 -3.61
N SER A 148 -11.10 11.55 -3.06
CA SER A 148 -9.96 12.11 -3.77
C SER A 148 -8.77 11.16 -3.69
N ILE A 149 -7.87 11.17 -4.67
CA ILE A 149 -6.69 10.31 -4.72
C ILE A 149 -5.45 11.18 -4.96
N ILE A 150 -4.42 10.97 -4.14
CA ILE A 150 -3.08 11.48 -4.40
C ILE A 150 -2.48 10.64 -5.52
N SER A 151 -2.28 11.26 -6.69
CA SER A 151 -1.80 10.57 -7.88
C SER A 151 -0.59 11.29 -8.47
N GLY A 152 0.51 10.54 -8.64
CA GLY A 152 1.60 10.97 -9.51
C GLY A 152 1.11 11.22 -10.94
N VAL A 153 1.78 12.11 -11.68
CA VAL A 153 1.34 12.55 -13.02
C VAL A 153 1.21 11.37 -13.98
N GLY A 154 2.19 10.46 -14.00
CA GLY A 154 2.24 9.32 -14.92
C GLY A 154 1.20 8.22 -14.70
N VAL A 155 0.43 8.26 -13.60
CA VAL A 155 -0.61 7.26 -13.30
C VAL A 155 -2.03 7.86 -13.30
N ARG A 156 -2.20 9.12 -13.71
CA ARG A 156 -3.52 9.77 -13.74
C ARG A 156 -4.48 9.12 -14.73
N ASP A 157 -4.00 8.64 -15.87
CA ASP A 157 -4.84 7.98 -16.88
C ASP A 157 -5.47 6.68 -16.39
N TYR A 158 -4.80 5.96 -15.48
CA TYR A 158 -5.37 4.81 -14.81
C TYR A 158 -6.65 5.19 -14.05
N TYR A 159 -6.62 6.29 -13.29
CA TYR A 159 -7.78 6.76 -12.53
C TYR A 159 -8.85 7.40 -13.42
N ARG A 160 -8.48 8.03 -14.55
CA ARG A 160 -9.45 8.55 -15.54
C ARG A 160 -10.35 7.44 -16.07
N LYS A 161 -9.80 6.26 -16.34
CA LYS A 161 -10.57 5.05 -16.74
C LYS A 161 -11.59 4.62 -15.67
N LEU A 162 -11.36 4.98 -14.40
CA LEU A 162 -12.26 4.73 -13.27
C LEU A 162 -13.22 5.90 -12.98
N LYS A 163 -13.35 6.85 -13.93
CA LYS A 163 -14.20 8.04 -13.87
C LYS A 163 -13.77 9.08 -12.83
N TYR A 164 -12.48 9.10 -12.47
CA TYR A 164 -11.91 10.20 -11.69
C TYR A 164 -11.49 11.34 -12.62
N GLN A 165 -11.63 12.57 -12.13
CA GLN A 165 -11.27 13.80 -12.84
C GLN A 165 -10.19 14.56 -12.08
N LEU A 166 -9.27 15.22 -12.79
CA LEU A 166 -8.22 16.01 -12.15
C LEU A 166 -8.81 17.32 -11.62
N LYS A 167 -8.64 17.58 -10.32
CA LYS A 167 -9.03 18.84 -9.68
C LYS A 167 -8.02 19.20 -8.59
N ASP A 168 -7.48 20.40 -8.64
CA ASP A 168 -6.55 20.97 -7.64
C ASP A 168 -5.36 20.04 -7.31
N GLY A 169 -4.86 19.31 -8.32
CA GLY A 169 -3.75 18.36 -8.18
C GLY A 169 -4.14 16.93 -7.78
N TYR A 170 -5.40 16.68 -7.44
CA TYR A 170 -5.92 15.37 -7.03
C TYR A 170 -6.80 14.74 -8.11
N MET A 171 -6.88 13.41 -8.13
CA MET A 171 -7.89 12.70 -8.91
C MET A 171 -9.15 12.56 -8.05
N VAL A 172 -10.26 13.15 -8.47
CA VAL A 172 -11.49 13.29 -7.68
C VAL A 172 -12.65 12.57 -8.34
N LYS A 173 -13.49 11.90 -7.54
CA LYS A 173 -14.73 11.27 -7.98
C LYS A 173 -15.86 11.55 -6.99
N LYS A 174 -17.04 11.86 -7.53
CA LYS A 174 -18.29 11.93 -6.75
C LYS A 174 -18.84 10.51 -6.62
N LEU A 175 -19.21 10.11 -5.41
CA LEU A 175 -19.62 8.74 -5.06
C LEU A 175 -21.12 8.53 -5.04
#